data_AF-A0A645GL65-F1
#
_entry.id   AF-A0A645GL65-F1
#
_cell.length_a   1.000
_cell.length_b   1.000
_cell.length_c   1.000
_cell.angle_alpha   90.00
_cell.angle_beta   90.00
_cell.angle_gamma   90.00
#
_symmetry.space_group_name_H-M   'P 1'
#
loop_
_entity.id
_entity.type
_entity.pdbx_description
1 polymer ?
#
loop_
_entity_poly.entity_id
_entity_poly.type
_entity_poly.pdbx_seq_one_letter_code
_entity_poly.pdbx_strand_id
1 'polypeptide(L)'
;MAQVISETAKKLKEGGQLGRMSTWPVPVAMMNTIAASEYAIKWINGEVGDELDTKVLEELMTEYANGIVVTTTPYVEGSTEYKTFRLIMMDFLTYGEEHIL
;
A
#
# COMPACT_ATOMS: atom_id res chain seq x y z
N MET A 1 -12.59 -3.77 -0.57
CA MET A 1 -11.64 -4.91 -0.65
C MET A 1 -12.08 -6.17 0.08
N ALA A 2 -12.70 -6.09 1.27
CA ALA A 2 -13.09 -7.28 2.06
C ALA A 2 -13.85 -8.37 1.26
N GLN A 3 -14.79 -7.98 0.39
CA GLN A 3 -15.50 -8.94 -0.46
C GLN A 3 -14.58 -9.67 -1.45
N VAL A 4 -13.68 -8.95 -2.15
CA VAL A 4 -12.75 -9.58 -3.11
C VAL A 4 -11.80 -10.55 -2.39
N ILE A 5 -11.32 -10.16 -1.20
CA ILE A 5 -10.47 -11.02 -0.36
C ILE A 5 -11.23 -12.28 0.04
N SER A 6 -12.47 -12.15 0.52
CA SER A 6 -13.33 -13.26 0.91
C SER A 6 -13.63 -14.22 -0.23
N GLU A 7 -14.05 -13.72 -1.39
CA GLU A 7 -14.35 -14.56 -2.55
C GLU A 7 -13.10 -15.28 -3.09
N THR A 8 -11.94 -14.62 -3.03
CA THR A 8 -10.66 -15.27 -3.36
C THR A 8 -10.33 -16.38 -2.35
N ALA A 9 -10.48 -16.12 -1.05
CA ALA A 9 -10.25 -17.11 0.01
C ALA A 9 -11.16 -18.34 -0.15
N LYS A 10 -12.44 -18.16 -0.51
CA LYS A 10 -13.36 -19.27 -0.81
C LYS A 10 -12.84 -20.16 -1.95
N LYS A 11 -12.36 -19.58 -3.04
CA LYS A 11 -11.74 -20.34 -4.15
C LYS A 11 -10.44 -21.03 -3.78
N LEU A 12 -9.61 -20.38 -2.97
CA LEU A 12 -8.41 -21.01 -2.44
C LEU A 12 -8.73 -22.17 -1.50
N LYS A 13 -9.82 -22.08 -0.71
CA LYS A 13 -10.31 -23.18 0.13
C LYS A 13 -10.74 -24.38 -0.70
N GLU A 14 -11.52 -24.15 -1.78
CA GLU A 14 -11.92 -25.21 -2.73
C GLU A 14 -10.70 -25.95 -3.31
N GLY A 15 -9.60 -25.23 -3.57
CA GLY A 15 -8.35 -25.79 -4.10
C GLY A 15 -7.34 -26.29 -3.05
N GLY A 16 -7.66 -26.25 -1.75
CA GLY A 16 -6.74 -26.64 -0.68
C GLY A 16 -5.49 -25.74 -0.56
N GLN A 17 -5.59 -24.47 -0.95
CA GLN A 17 -4.49 -23.49 -1.03
C GLN A 17 -4.49 -22.44 0.08
N LEU A 18 -5.41 -22.51 1.06
CA LEU A 18 -5.36 -21.62 2.22
C LEU A 18 -4.00 -21.75 2.94
N GLY A 19 -3.47 -20.64 3.42
CA GLY A 19 -2.15 -20.54 4.04
C GLY A 19 -0.96 -20.60 3.07
N ARG A 20 -1.19 -20.78 1.76
CA ARG A 20 -0.11 -20.91 0.75
C ARG A 20 -0.03 -19.75 -0.22
N MET A 21 -1.07 -18.93 -0.28
CA MET A 21 -1.17 -17.79 -1.20
C MET A 21 -1.23 -16.51 -0.39
N SER A 22 -0.50 -15.51 -0.84
CA SER A 22 -0.47 -14.18 -0.24
C SER A 22 -0.67 -13.11 -1.30
N THR A 23 -1.18 -11.97 -0.88
CA THR A 23 -1.35 -10.78 -1.71
C THR A 23 -1.08 -9.54 -0.87
N TRP A 24 -1.13 -8.36 -1.50
CA TRP A 24 -1.14 -7.11 -0.76
C TRP A 24 -2.58 -6.80 -0.32
N PRO A 25 -2.75 -6.25 0.90
CA PRO A 25 -4.07 -6.03 1.49
C PRO A 25 -4.92 -5.00 0.73
N VAL A 26 -4.27 -4.11 -0.03
CA VAL A 26 -4.90 -3.14 -0.92
C VAL A 26 -4.23 -3.10 -2.31
N PRO A 27 -4.95 -2.74 -3.38
CA PRO A 27 -4.35 -2.53 -4.69
C PRO A 27 -3.43 -1.31 -4.71
N VAL A 28 -2.13 -1.54 -4.93
CA VAL A 28 -1.09 -0.48 -4.93
C VAL A 28 -1.38 0.62 -5.93
N ALA A 29 -1.84 0.27 -7.12
CA ALA A 29 -2.13 1.25 -8.17
C ALA A 29 -3.21 2.25 -7.71
N MET A 30 -4.22 1.78 -6.98
CA MET A 30 -5.27 2.64 -6.44
C MET A 30 -4.77 3.48 -5.27
N MET A 31 -4.02 2.87 -4.35
CA MET A 31 -3.39 3.58 -3.24
C MET A 31 -2.51 4.71 -3.74
N ASN A 32 -1.64 4.45 -4.71
CA ASN A 32 -0.76 5.46 -5.28
C ASN A 32 -1.54 6.63 -5.88
N THR A 33 -2.59 6.33 -6.65
CA THR A 33 -3.42 7.36 -7.27
C THR A 33 -4.07 8.26 -6.23
N ILE A 34 -4.62 7.66 -5.16
CA ILE A 34 -5.33 8.41 -4.12
C ILE A 34 -4.34 9.17 -3.23
N ALA A 35 -3.36 8.49 -2.64
CA ALA A 35 -2.38 9.11 -1.75
C ALA A 35 -1.58 10.22 -2.44
N ALA A 36 -1.18 10.03 -3.71
CA ALA A 36 -0.48 11.08 -4.45
C ALA A 36 -1.38 12.28 -4.79
N SER A 37 -2.66 12.04 -5.09
CA SER A 37 -3.61 13.13 -5.35
C SER A 37 -3.85 13.96 -4.08
N GLU A 38 -4.08 13.30 -2.94
CA GLU A 38 -4.24 13.96 -1.64
C GLU A 38 -2.97 14.71 -1.24
N TYR A 39 -1.79 14.12 -1.43
CA TYR A 39 -0.51 14.79 -1.18
C TYR A 39 -0.35 16.04 -2.07
N ALA A 40 -0.69 15.95 -3.36
CA ALA A 40 -0.62 17.09 -4.27
C ALA A 40 -1.55 18.24 -3.84
N ILE A 41 -2.75 17.91 -3.34
CA ILE A 41 -3.68 18.90 -2.77
C ILE A 41 -3.06 19.58 -1.54
N LYS A 42 -2.45 18.81 -0.63
CA LYS A 42 -1.73 19.36 0.54
C LYS A 42 -0.60 20.30 0.13
N TRP A 43 0.16 19.95 -0.90
CA TRP A 43 1.22 20.80 -1.43
C TRP A 43 0.66 22.10 -2.02
N ILE A 44 -0.40 22.03 -2.83
CA ILE A 44 -1.09 23.21 -3.39
C ILE A 44 -1.61 24.15 -2.30
N ASN A 45 -2.08 23.60 -1.18
CA ASN A 45 -2.56 24.37 -0.02
C ASN A 45 -1.44 24.92 0.88
N GLY A 46 -0.18 24.57 0.63
CA GLY A 46 0.97 24.96 1.46
C GLY A 46 1.05 24.21 2.80
N GLU A 47 0.40 23.05 2.92
CA GLU A 47 0.46 22.19 4.12
C GLU A 47 1.75 21.37 4.19
N VAL A 48 2.42 21.17 3.05
CA VAL A 48 3.76 20.58 2.93
C VAL A 48 4.64 21.49 2.07
N GLY A 49 5.97 21.40 2.25
CA GLY A 49 6.94 22.19 1.49
C GLY A 49 7.22 21.64 0.09
N ASP A 50 8.17 22.27 -0.62
CA ASP A 50 8.59 21.85 -1.97
C ASP A 50 9.44 20.58 -1.96
N GLU A 51 10.10 20.30 -0.83
CA GLU A 51 10.75 19.01 -0.60
C GLU A 51 9.71 17.94 -0.26
N LEU A 52 9.92 16.72 -0.75
CA LEU A 52 9.03 15.60 -0.47
C LEU A 52 9.00 15.27 1.04
N ASP A 53 7.85 15.49 1.68
CA ASP A 53 7.57 15.05 3.03
C ASP A 53 7.12 13.57 3.00
N THR A 54 8.09 12.68 3.18
CA THR A 54 7.83 11.23 3.15
C THR A 54 6.92 10.79 4.28
N LYS A 55 6.90 11.50 5.41
CA LYS A 55 6.05 11.14 6.54
C LYS A 55 4.59 11.37 6.20
N VAL A 56 4.25 12.53 5.64
CA VAL A 56 2.88 12.83 5.20
C VAL A 56 2.44 11.87 4.08
N LEU A 57 3.33 11.54 3.15
CA LEU A 57 3.04 10.56 2.10
C LEU A 57 2.72 9.16 2.69
N GLU A 58 3.54 8.69 3.62
CA GLU A 58 3.36 7.39 4.29
C GLU A 58 2.11 7.34 5.16
N GLU A 59 1.76 8.45 5.82
CA GLU A 59 0.52 8.59 6.58
C GLU A 59 -0.72 8.45 5.66
N LEU A 60 -0.75 9.14 4.52
CA LEU A 60 -1.83 9.04 3.53
C LEU A 60 -1.97 7.62 2.95
N MET A 61 -0.83 6.97 2.66
CA MET A 61 -0.83 5.58 2.18
C MET A 61 -1.34 4.60 3.26
N THR A 62 -0.93 4.80 4.51
CA THR A 62 -1.35 3.98 5.66
C THR A 62 -2.84 4.16 5.95
N GLU A 63 -3.35 5.38 5.85
CA GLU A 63 -4.79 5.67 5.97
C GLU A 63 -5.59 4.92 4.91
N TYR A 64 -5.17 4.99 3.64
CA TYR A 64 -5.80 4.23 2.55
C TYR A 64 -5.75 2.71 2.78
N ALA A 65 -4.66 2.22 3.37
CA ALA A 65 -4.47 0.81 3.72
C ALA A 65 -5.22 0.38 5.00
N ASN A 66 -6.16 1.20 5.50
CA ASN A 66 -6.92 0.98 6.73
C ASN A 66 -6.04 0.74 7.96
N GLY A 67 -4.95 1.49 8.08
CA GLY A 67 -4.03 1.43 9.21
C GLY A 67 -2.93 0.38 9.11
N ILE A 68 -2.88 -0.40 8.03
CA ILE A 68 -1.70 -1.24 7.74
C ILE A 68 -0.55 -0.31 7.36
N VAL A 69 0.53 -0.37 8.14
CA VAL A 69 1.66 0.55 7.99
C VAL A 69 2.28 0.40 6.60
N VAL A 70 2.32 1.50 5.86
CA VAL A 70 3.00 1.62 4.58
C VAL A 70 4.24 2.47 4.77
N THR A 71 5.38 1.97 4.30
CA THR A 71 6.66 2.69 4.34
C THR A 71 7.20 2.85 2.93
N THR A 72 8.06 3.86 2.75
CA THR A 72 8.74 4.09 1.49
C THR A 72 10.25 4.19 1.67
N THR A 73 10.98 3.75 0.66
CA THR A 73 12.45 3.92 0.59
C THR A 73 12.82 4.60 -0.72
N PRO A 74 13.89 5.40 -0.75
CA PRO A 74 14.35 5.99 -2.01
C PRO A 74 14.87 4.88 -2.93
N TYR A 75 14.64 5.04 -4.22
CA TYR A 75 15.29 4.20 -5.22
C TYR A 75 16.79 4.50 -5.23
N VAL A 76 17.60 3.45 -5.27
CA VAL A 76 19.07 3.53 -5.30
C VAL A 76 19.58 2.74 -6.49
N GLU A 77 20.39 3.40 -7.33
CA GLU A 77 21.11 2.78 -8.45
C GLU A 77 22.62 2.97 -8.25
N GLY A 78 23.32 1.89 -7.90
CA GLY A 78 24.73 1.95 -7.52
C GLY A 78 24.94 2.80 -6.27
N SER A 79 25.67 3.91 -6.41
CA SER A 79 25.89 4.91 -5.34
C SER A 79 24.95 6.11 -5.41
N THR A 80 24.03 6.15 -6.38
CA THR A 80 23.12 7.28 -6.60
C THR A 80 21.78 7.01 -5.93
N GLU A 81 21.35 7.92 -5.07
CA GLU A 81 20.04 7.89 -4.42
C GLU A 81 19.09 8.91 -5.06
N TYR A 82 17.88 8.46 -5.43
CA TYR A 82 16.84 9.28 -6.03
C TYR A 82 15.76 9.57 -4.99
N LYS A 83 15.92 10.65 -4.22
CA LYS A 83 15.06 10.96 -3.07
C LYS A 83 13.57 11.06 -3.38
N THR A 84 13.22 11.53 -4.57
CA THR A 84 11.83 11.72 -5.04
C THR A 84 11.26 10.51 -5.77
N PHE A 85 12.08 9.50 -6.08
CA PHE A 85 11.59 8.23 -6.61
C PHE A 85 11.56 7.20 -5.48
N ARG A 86 10.35 6.83 -5.07
CA ARG A 86 10.11 5.98 -3.90
C ARG A 86 9.68 4.57 -4.27
N LEU A 87 10.19 3.60 -3.53
CA LEU A 87 9.73 2.21 -3.51
C LEU A 87 8.83 2.02 -2.29
N ILE A 88 7.72 1.31 -2.47
CA ILE A 88 6.68 1.14 -1.45
C ILE A 88 6.80 -0.25 -0.83
N MET A 89 6.63 -0.32 0.49
CA MET A 89 6.58 -1.57 1.24
C MET A 89 5.44 -1.56 2.26
N MET A 90 4.76 -2.69 2.38
CA MET A 90 3.75 -2.96 3.40
C MET A 90 3.70 -4.47 3.68
N ASP A 91 3.12 -4.85 4.81
CA ASP A 91 2.89 -6.26 5.12
C ASP A 91 1.92 -6.91 4.12
N PHE A 92 2.15 -8.19 3.87
CA PHE A 92 1.28 -8.99 3.01
C PHE A 92 0.16 -9.64 3.83
N LEU A 93 -0.96 -9.89 3.15
CA LEU A 93 -2.04 -10.73 3.64
C LEU A 93 -1.82 -12.15 3.12
N THR A 94 -1.81 -13.13 4.00
CA THR A 94 -1.89 -14.56 3.63
C THR A 94 -3.33 -15.01 3.77
N TYR A 95 -3.90 -15.61 2.72
CA TYR A 95 -5.30 -16.02 2.73
C TYR A 95 -5.53 -17.18 3.71
N GLY A 96 -6.46 -16.98 4.65
CA GLY A 96 -6.84 -17.93 5.69
C GLY A 96 -8.36 -18.04 5.85
N GLU A 97 -8.83 -18.90 6.76
CA GLU A 97 -10.28 -19.07 7.00
C GLU A 97 -10.92 -17.81 7.58
N GLU A 98 -10.17 -17.06 8.39
CA GLU A 98 -10.58 -15.78 8.99
C GLU A 98 -10.92 -14.69 7.97
N HIS A 99 -10.54 -14.89 6.71
CA HIS A 99 -10.80 -13.96 5.62
C HIS A 99 -12.11 -14.26 4.87
N ILE A 100 -12.80 -15.36 5.19
CA ILE A 100 -14.07 -15.72 4.57
C ILE A 100 -15.23 -15.11 5.37
N LEU A 101 -15.93 -14.16 4.73
CA LEU A 101 -17.18 -13.55 5.21
C LEU A 101 -18.38 -14.50 5.10
#